data_AF-A0ABD3AZ78-F1
#
_entry.id   AF-A0ABD3AZ78-F1
#
_cell.length_a   1.000
_cell.length_b   1.000
_cell.length_c   1.000
_cell.angle_alpha   90.00
_cell.angle_beta   90.00
_cell.angle_gamma   90.00
#
_symmetry.space_group_name_H-M   'P 1'
#
loop_
_entity.id
_entity.type
_entity.pdbx_description
1 polymer ?
#
loop_
_entity_poly.entity_id
_entity_poly.type
_entity_poly.pdbx_seq_one_letter_code
_entity_poly.pdbx_strand_id
1 'polypeptide(L)'
;MNENSTATVSSLFGSYIKFVKSLNPPDWLVHWSHPANMAIVLFVMGGYGTYLGFRIRVSRDVITLKIFIRRRRPNSKAKDLHPKVVGWMFFFFALGTTGGIVSLLTQDKPIFESPHAVTGFIGLTLLTLQSILPSLFEGNPRLINLHAILGSGILTFFLAALGLQLP
;
A
#
# COMPACT_ATOMS: atom_id res chain seq x y z
N MET A 1 8.57 -23.19 -7.57
CA MET A 1 9.00 -22.15 -8.53
C MET A 1 10.52 -22.17 -8.59
N ASN A 2 11.10 -22.16 -9.79
CA ASN A 2 12.46 -22.65 -10.08
C ASN A 2 13.57 -21.63 -9.69
N GLU A 3 14.79 -22.10 -9.41
CA GLU A 3 16.01 -21.30 -9.11
C GLU A 3 16.24 -20.14 -10.11
N ASN A 4 15.78 -20.28 -11.35
CA ASN A 4 15.83 -19.27 -12.40
C ASN A 4 15.14 -17.94 -12.04
N SER A 5 14.05 -17.95 -11.27
CA SER A 5 13.31 -16.72 -10.93
C SER A 5 14.13 -15.83 -10.00
N THR A 6 14.73 -16.43 -8.98
CA THR A 6 15.56 -15.74 -7.98
C THR A 6 16.84 -15.22 -8.63
N ALA A 7 17.47 -16.02 -9.49
CA ALA A 7 18.65 -15.63 -10.26
C ALA A 7 18.38 -14.43 -11.18
N THR A 8 17.18 -14.36 -11.80
CA THR A 8 16.78 -13.25 -12.67
C THR A 8 16.58 -11.95 -11.87
N VAL A 9 15.93 -12.01 -10.71
CA VAL A 9 15.75 -10.81 -9.85
C VAL A 9 17.11 -10.34 -9.33
N SER A 10 17.98 -11.25 -8.88
CA SER A 10 19.32 -10.92 -8.42
C SER A 10 20.18 -10.25 -9.51
N SER A 11 20.06 -10.67 -10.78
CA SER A 11 20.80 -10.04 -11.88
C SER A 11 20.31 -8.62 -12.18
N LEU A 12 18.99 -8.39 -12.14
CA LEU A 12 18.39 -7.07 -12.36
C LEU A 12 18.80 -6.05 -11.30
N PHE A 13 18.91 -6.47 -10.03
CA PHE A 13 19.30 -5.59 -8.92
C PHE A 13 20.81 -5.61 -8.61
N GLY A 14 21.60 -6.45 -9.28
CA GLY A 14 23.00 -6.72 -8.92
C GLY A 14 23.89 -5.47 -8.87
N SER A 15 23.78 -4.58 -9.86
CA SER A 15 24.55 -3.32 -9.89
C SER A 15 24.17 -2.38 -8.74
N TYR A 16 22.89 -2.32 -8.40
CA TYR A 16 22.39 -1.49 -7.31
C TYR A 16 22.80 -2.05 -5.94
N ILE A 17 22.72 -3.36 -5.74
CA ILE A 17 23.16 -4.04 -4.51
C ILE A 17 24.66 -3.81 -4.28
N LYS A 18 25.48 -3.93 -5.32
CA LYS A 18 26.93 -3.66 -5.23
C LYS A 18 27.21 -2.22 -4.78
N PHE A 19 26.49 -1.26 -5.34
CA PHE A 19 26.59 0.14 -4.95
C PHE A 19 26.21 0.34 -3.48
N VAL A 20 25.05 -0.18 -3.03
CA VAL A 20 24.62 -0.08 -1.63
C VAL A 20 25.62 -0.73 -0.68
N LYS A 21 26.13 -1.93 -1.00
CA LYS A 21 27.17 -2.62 -0.21
C LYS A 21 28.47 -1.80 -0.12
N SER A 22 28.86 -1.08 -1.17
CA SER A 22 30.08 -0.23 -1.14
C SER A 22 30.00 0.97 -0.19
N LEU A 23 28.79 1.40 0.18
CA LEU A 23 28.59 2.48 1.15
C LEU A 23 28.79 2.01 2.60
N ASN A 24 28.95 0.70 2.80
CA ASN A 24 29.09 0.03 4.10
C ASN A 24 28.08 0.56 5.15
N PRO A 25 26.77 0.54 4.83
CA PRO A 25 25.76 1.09 5.73
C PRO A 25 25.71 0.25 7.01
N PRO A 26 25.49 0.88 8.18
CA PRO A 26 25.38 0.15 9.43
C PRO A 26 24.14 -0.76 9.41
N ASP A 27 24.26 -1.97 10.00
CA ASP A 27 23.23 -3.02 9.93
C ASP A 27 21.84 -2.55 10.37
N TRP A 28 21.77 -1.73 11.42
CA TRP A 28 20.51 -1.20 11.93
C TRP A 28 19.77 -0.36 10.86
N LEU A 29 20.49 0.37 10.02
CA LEU A 29 19.87 1.20 8.97
C LEU A 29 19.28 0.31 7.87
N VAL A 30 20.00 -0.74 7.47
CA VAL A 30 19.52 -1.70 6.47
C VAL A 30 18.28 -2.42 6.98
N HIS A 31 18.30 -2.89 8.23
CA HIS A 31 17.19 -3.62 8.83
C HIS A 31 15.93 -2.76 9.02
N TRP A 32 16.08 -1.51 9.48
CA TRP A 32 14.92 -0.69 9.86
C TRP A 32 14.41 0.25 8.76
N SER A 33 15.20 0.53 7.72
CA SER A 33 14.82 1.48 6.66
C SER A 33 13.50 1.13 5.97
N HIS A 34 13.35 -0.12 5.51
CA HIS A 34 12.14 -0.58 4.85
C HIS A 34 10.91 -0.57 5.78
N PRO A 35 10.93 -1.24 6.95
CA PRO A 35 9.74 -1.31 7.79
C PRO A 35 9.35 0.02 8.43
N ALA A 36 10.31 0.88 8.78
CA ALA A 36 10.01 2.22 9.29
C ALA A 36 9.28 3.05 8.23
N ASN A 37 9.76 3.04 6.98
CA ASN A 37 9.10 3.72 5.86
C ASN A 37 7.70 3.15 5.62
N MET A 38 7.55 1.82 5.61
CA MET A 38 6.25 1.19 5.38
C MET A 38 5.25 1.47 6.50
N ALA A 39 5.70 1.51 7.76
CA ALA A 39 4.85 1.89 8.88
C ALA A 39 4.32 3.33 8.71
N ILE A 40 5.19 4.28 8.37
CA ILE A 40 4.79 5.68 8.12
C ILE A 40 3.78 5.75 6.99
N VAL A 41 4.05 5.11 5.85
CA VAL A 41 3.14 5.11 4.70
C VAL A 41 1.80 4.48 5.07
N LEU A 42 1.80 3.36 5.79
CA LEU A 42 0.59 2.67 6.22
C LEU A 42 -0.27 3.51 7.17
N PHE A 43 0.32 4.03 8.26
CA PHE A 43 -0.44 4.78 9.26
C PHE A 43 -0.86 6.15 8.76
N VAL A 44 0.07 6.89 8.14
CA VAL A 44 -0.22 8.25 7.68
C VAL A 44 -1.05 8.21 6.42
N MET A 45 -0.58 7.58 5.35
CA MET A 45 -1.31 7.63 4.07
C MET A 45 -2.46 6.61 4.02
N GLY A 46 -2.24 5.39 4.49
CA GLY A 46 -3.30 4.38 4.55
C GLY A 46 -4.40 4.74 5.56
N GLY A 47 -4.01 5.12 6.78
CA GLY A 47 -4.95 5.56 7.81
C GLY A 47 -5.72 6.83 7.41
N TYR A 48 -5.02 7.89 7.00
CA TYR A 48 -5.67 9.14 6.58
C TYR A 48 -6.49 8.97 5.30
N GLY A 49 -5.97 8.23 4.31
CA GLY A 49 -6.69 7.92 3.07
C GLY A 49 -7.99 7.16 3.34
N THR A 50 -7.97 6.17 4.23
CA THR A 50 -9.15 5.41 4.66
C THR A 50 -10.14 6.30 5.40
N TYR A 51 -9.67 7.15 6.32
CA TYR A 51 -10.50 8.15 7.01
C TYR A 51 -11.20 9.10 6.02
N LEU A 52 -10.47 9.61 5.02
CA LEU A 52 -11.06 10.43 3.96
C LEU A 52 -12.12 9.65 3.16
N GLY A 53 -11.87 8.37 2.87
CA GLY A 53 -12.83 7.47 2.22
C GLY A 53 -14.13 7.32 3.02
N PHE A 54 -14.04 7.06 4.32
CA PHE A 54 -15.21 7.01 5.22
C PHE A 54 -15.95 8.34 5.28
N ARG A 55 -15.24 9.47 5.34
CA ARG A 55 -15.88 10.80 5.30
C ARG A 55 -16.65 11.02 4.00
N ILE A 56 -16.10 10.58 2.87
CA ILE A 56 -16.80 10.65 1.58
C ILE A 56 -18.08 9.83 1.61
N ARG A 57 -18.01 8.59 2.13
CA ARG A 57 -19.13 7.64 2.21
C ARG A 57 -20.24 8.14 3.13
N VAL A 58 -19.93 8.43 4.39
CA VAL A 58 -20.91 8.94 5.36
C VAL A 58 -21.61 10.16 4.80
N SER A 59 -20.85 11.10 4.24
CA SER A 59 -21.41 12.31 3.62
C SER A 59 -22.34 12.05 2.42
N ARG A 60 -22.25 10.90 1.72
CA ARG A 60 -23.23 10.48 0.71
C ARG A 60 -24.48 9.87 1.34
N ASP A 61 -24.34 9.14 2.43
CA ASP A 61 -25.49 8.57 3.14
C ASP A 61 -26.32 9.67 3.82
N VAL A 62 -25.65 10.70 4.38
CA VAL A 62 -26.32 11.92 4.85
C VAL A 62 -26.87 12.77 3.70
N ILE A 63 -26.50 12.51 2.42
CA ILE A 63 -27.10 13.21 1.27
C ILE A 63 -28.57 12.83 1.07
N THR A 64 -29.01 11.62 1.45
CA THR A 64 -30.44 11.29 1.52
C THR A 64 -31.18 12.20 2.52
N LEU A 65 -30.53 12.59 3.63
CA LEU A 65 -31.07 13.53 4.63
C LEU A 65 -30.87 15.01 4.23
N LYS A 66 -29.84 15.34 3.43
CA LYS A 66 -29.49 16.70 2.98
C LYS A 66 -30.23 17.19 1.74
N ILE A 67 -30.96 16.34 1.01
CA ILE A 67 -31.94 16.80 0.02
C ILE A 67 -32.95 17.77 0.68
N PHE A 68 -33.20 17.62 1.99
CA PHE A 68 -34.02 18.53 2.78
C PHE A 68 -33.30 19.83 3.24
N ILE A 69 -31.96 19.85 3.34
CA ILE A 69 -31.21 20.99 3.90
C ILE A 69 -30.05 21.38 2.95
N ARG A 70 -30.37 22.27 2.02
CA ARG A 70 -29.44 22.84 1.04
C ARG A 70 -28.51 23.88 1.68
N ARG A 71 -27.30 23.48 2.13
CA ARG A 71 -26.04 24.29 2.06
C ARG A 71 -24.84 23.57 2.70
N ARG A 72 -23.65 23.92 2.20
CA ARG A 72 -22.29 23.39 2.42
C ARG A 72 -21.96 22.05 1.73
N ARG A 73 -20.94 22.11 0.85
CA ARG A 73 -20.17 20.98 0.31
C ARG A 73 -18.93 20.71 1.20
N PRO A 74 -19.06 20.16 2.43
CA PRO A 74 -17.90 19.85 3.29
C PRO A 74 -16.99 18.75 2.71
N ASN A 75 -17.35 18.16 1.56
CA ASN A 75 -16.80 16.92 1.05
C ASN A 75 -15.92 17.10 -0.22
N SER A 76 -15.76 18.33 -0.74
CA SER A 76 -14.93 18.57 -1.93
C SER A 76 -13.46 18.27 -1.65
N LYS A 77 -12.94 18.75 -0.51
CA LYS A 77 -11.56 18.47 -0.08
C LYS A 77 -11.31 16.98 0.13
N ALA A 78 -12.24 16.25 0.76
CA ALA A 78 -12.07 14.81 0.97
C ALA A 78 -12.06 14.04 -0.36
N LYS A 79 -12.98 14.37 -1.27
CA LYS A 79 -13.05 13.77 -2.62
C LYS A 79 -11.80 14.06 -3.47
N ASP A 80 -11.19 15.22 -3.30
CA ASP A 80 -9.95 15.59 -3.99
C ASP A 80 -8.71 14.95 -3.36
N LEU A 81 -8.62 14.94 -2.03
CA LEU A 81 -7.45 14.44 -1.31
C LEU A 81 -7.40 12.92 -1.23
N HIS A 82 -8.54 12.22 -1.10
CA HIS A 82 -8.56 10.76 -0.99
C HIS A 82 -7.79 10.07 -2.12
N PRO A 83 -8.10 10.29 -3.42
CA PRO A 83 -7.38 9.62 -4.51
C PRO A 83 -5.90 10.02 -4.57
N LYS A 84 -5.56 11.26 -4.20
CA LYS A 84 -4.15 11.71 -4.16
C LYS A 84 -3.36 11.00 -3.07
N VAL A 85 -3.88 10.96 -1.85
CA VAL A 85 -3.21 10.35 -0.69
C VAL A 85 -3.07 8.84 -0.91
N VAL A 86 -4.13 8.14 -1.33
CA VAL A 86 -4.05 6.68 -1.56
C VAL A 86 -3.28 6.33 -2.83
N GLY A 87 -3.23 7.21 -3.83
CA GLY A 87 -2.34 7.06 -4.99
C GLY A 87 -0.86 7.17 -4.59
N TRP A 88 -0.50 8.13 -3.75
CA TRP A 88 0.85 8.22 -3.18
C TRP A 88 1.16 7.04 -2.27
N MET A 89 0.20 6.57 -1.47
CA MET A 89 0.35 5.34 -0.69
C MET A 89 0.73 4.17 -1.60
N PHE A 90 -0.03 3.94 -2.69
CA PHE A 90 0.26 2.88 -3.66
C PHE A 90 1.69 3.00 -4.22
N PHE A 91 2.07 4.19 -4.65
CA PHE A 91 3.40 4.47 -5.18
C PHE A 91 4.52 4.13 -4.18
N PHE A 92 4.40 4.60 -2.93
CA PHE A 92 5.41 4.31 -1.91
C PHE A 92 5.40 2.85 -1.45
N PHE A 93 4.26 2.16 -1.45
CA PHE A 93 4.22 0.72 -1.22
C PHE A 93 4.95 -0.05 -2.32
N ALA A 94 4.77 0.32 -3.59
CA ALA A 94 5.49 -0.30 -4.71
C ALA A 94 7.01 -0.08 -4.60
N LEU A 95 7.46 1.15 -4.29
CA LEU A 95 8.87 1.44 -4.00
C LEU A 95 9.37 0.68 -2.76
N GLY A 96 8.52 0.57 -1.74
CA GLY A 96 8.77 -0.22 -0.55
C GLY A 96 9.06 -1.68 -0.90
N THR A 97 8.24 -2.31 -1.74
CA THR A 97 8.46 -3.68 -2.23
C THR A 97 9.83 -3.82 -2.89
N THR A 98 10.24 -2.85 -3.71
CA THR A 98 11.60 -2.82 -4.29
C THR A 98 12.69 -2.74 -3.21
N GLY A 99 12.52 -1.87 -2.21
CA GLY A 99 13.43 -1.76 -1.07
C GLY A 99 13.53 -3.05 -0.24
N GLY A 100 12.40 -3.73 -0.02
CA GLY A 100 12.35 -5.03 0.67
C GLY A 100 13.10 -6.13 -0.09
N ILE A 101 12.91 -6.21 -1.41
CA ILE A 101 13.66 -7.12 -2.28
C ILE A 101 15.16 -6.85 -2.19
N VAL A 102 15.57 -5.57 -2.28
CA VAL A 102 16.99 -5.19 -2.16
C VAL A 102 17.56 -5.54 -0.78
N SER A 103 16.81 -5.32 0.30
CA SER A 103 17.24 -5.67 1.66
C SER A 103 17.45 -7.18 1.79
N LEU A 104 16.52 -8.01 1.29
CA LEU A 104 16.63 -9.47 1.32
C LEU A 104 17.84 -9.95 0.51
N LEU A 105 18.04 -9.40 -0.69
CA LEU A 105 19.18 -9.74 -1.54
C LEU A 105 20.52 -9.23 -1.00
N THR A 106 20.52 -8.13 -0.24
CA THR A 106 21.73 -7.63 0.43
C THR A 106 22.14 -8.55 1.58
N GLN A 107 21.17 -9.17 2.25
CA GLN A 107 21.33 -10.13 3.35
C GLN A 107 21.37 -11.60 2.88
N ASP A 108 21.39 -11.86 1.57
CA ASP A 108 21.42 -13.22 0.98
C ASP A 108 20.26 -14.13 1.44
N LYS A 109 19.07 -13.55 1.73
CA LYS A 109 17.85 -14.26 2.16
C LYS A 109 16.93 -14.62 0.96
N PRO A 110 16.22 -15.77 0.99
CA PRO A 110 15.27 -16.14 -0.07
C PRO A 110 14.03 -15.22 -0.11
N ILE A 111 13.66 -14.73 -1.29
CA ILE A 111 12.57 -13.74 -1.46
C ILE A 111 11.19 -14.37 -1.23
N PHE A 112 10.91 -15.53 -1.85
CA PHE A 112 9.55 -16.10 -1.89
C PHE A 112 9.21 -17.04 -0.72
N GLU A 113 10.19 -17.32 0.15
CA GLU A 113 9.97 -18.13 1.36
C GLU A 113 9.60 -17.27 2.58
N SER A 114 9.84 -15.96 2.51
CA SER A 114 9.49 -15.04 3.58
C SER A 114 7.97 -14.81 3.63
N PRO A 115 7.29 -15.12 4.74
CA PRO A 115 5.87 -14.82 4.92
C PRO A 115 5.57 -13.31 4.76
N HIS A 116 6.51 -12.44 5.13
CA HIS A 116 6.40 -11.00 4.94
C HIS A 116 6.43 -10.62 3.44
N ALA A 117 7.35 -11.19 2.67
CA ALA A 117 7.42 -10.92 1.23
C ALA A 117 6.15 -11.38 0.48
N VAL A 118 5.63 -12.56 0.82
CA VAL A 118 4.39 -13.10 0.23
C VAL A 118 3.20 -12.20 0.56
N THR A 119 3.03 -11.82 1.83
CA THR A 119 1.96 -10.90 2.23
C THR A 119 2.10 -9.52 1.58
N GLY A 120 3.33 -9.03 1.38
CA GLY A 120 3.61 -7.82 0.61
C GLY A 120 3.12 -7.89 -0.84
N PHE A 121 3.42 -8.97 -1.56
CA PHE A 121 2.95 -9.18 -2.95
C PHE A 121 1.42 -9.29 -3.04
N ILE A 122 0.80 -10.02 -2.11
CA ILE A 122 -0.66 -10.10 -2.02
C ILE A 122 -1.25 -8.71 -1.77
N GLY A 123 -0.70 -7.96 -0.81
CA GLY A 123 -1.15 -6.61 -0.48
C GLY A 123 -1.05 -5.65 -1.66
N LEU A 124 0.07 -5.66 -2.40
CA LEU A 124 0.25 -4.80 -3.58
C LEU A 124 -0.71 -5.17 -4.72
N THR A 125 -0.98 -6.46 -4.91
CA THR A 125 -1.97 -6.94 -5.88
C THR A 125 -3.37 -6.44 -5.51
N LEU A 126 -3.76 -6.58 -4.24
CA LEU A 126 -5.05 -6.09 -3.75
C LEU A 126 -5.17 -4.56 -3.87
N LEU A 127 -4.11 -3.81 -3.56
CA LEU A 127 -4.06 -2.36 -3.76
C LEU A 127 -4.20 -1.97 -5.25
N THR A 128 -3.62 -2.75 -6.15
CA THR A 128 -3.76 -2.54 -7.60
C THR A 128 -5.23 -2.67 -8.01
N LEU A 129 -5.88 -3.77 -7.61
CA LEU A 129 -7.31 -3.97 -7.86
C LEU A 129 -8.16 -2.86 -7.26
N GLN A 130 -7.85 -2.45 -6.02
CA GLN A 130 -8.52 -1.36 -5.32
C GLN A 130 -8.39 -0.01 -6.03
N SER A 131 -7.26 0.24 -6.70
CA SER A 131 -6.98 1.48 -7.44
C SER A 131 -7.71 1.56 -8.79
N ILE A 132 -7.97 0.41 -9.42
CA ILE A 132 -8.70 0.32 -10.70
C ILE A 132 -10.21 0.39 -10.47
N LEU A 133 -10.70 -0.20 -9.37
CA LEU A 133 -12.13 -0.33 -9.09
C LEU A 133 -12.96 0.97 -9.23
N PRO A 134 -12.47 2.17 -8.86
CA PRO A 134 -13.18 3.43 -9.08
C PRO A 134 -13.48 3.76 -10.54
N SER A 135 -12.66 3.33 -11.50
CA SER A 135 -12.92 3.58 -12.93
C SER A 135 -14.11 2.77 -13.47
N LEU A 136 -14.60 1.80 -12.69
CA LEU A 136 -15.72 0.95 -13.05
C LEU A 136 -17.03 1.38 -12.35
N PHE A 137 -17.03 2.45 -11.56
CA PHE A 137 -18.20 2.86 -10.77
C PHE A 137 -19.40 3.31 -11.60
N GLU A 138 -19.19 3.74 -12.85
CA GLU A 138 -20.26 4.21 -13.72
C GLU A 138 -21.30 3.10 -13.94
N GLY A 139 -22.57 3.42 -13.64
CA GLY A 139 -23.68 2.49 -13.80
C GLY A 139 -23.81 1.38 -12.73
N ASN A 140 -22.90 1.27 -11.76
CA ASN A 140 -22.96 0.21 -10.74
C ASN A 140 -22.63 0.67 -9.30
N PRO A 141 -23.65 1.07 -8.51
CA PRO A 141 -23.49 1.47 -7.12
C PRO A 141 -22.88 0.39 -6.20
N ARG A 142 -23.00 -0.90 -6.56
CA ARG A 142 -22.44 -2.00 -5.74
C ARG A 142 -20.92 -1.96 -5.70
N LEU A 143 -20.28 -1.47 -6.76
CA LEU A 143 -18.81 -1.37 -6.83
C LEU A 143 -18.24 -0.32 -5.86
N ILE A 144 -19.02 0.70 -5.51
CA ILE A 144 -18.63 1.69 -4.49
C ILE A 144 -18.57 1.02 -3.10
N ASN A 145 -19.54 0.16 -2.80
CA ASN A 145 -19.54 -0.63 -1.56
C ASN A 145 -18.40 -1.65 -1.54
N LEU A 146 -18.15 -2.31 -2.68
CA LEU A 146 -17.02 -3.22 -2.82
C LEU A 146 -15.69 -2.51 -2.59
N HIS A 147 -15.47 -1.34 -3.20
CA HIS A 147 -14.27 -0.53 -2.99
C HIS A 147 -14.09 -0.14 -1.52
N ALA A 148 -15.18 0.24 -0.83
CA ALA A 148 -15.08 0.58 0.58
C ALA A 148 -14.75 -0.63 1.47
N ILE A 149 -15.38 -1.78 1.22
CA ILE A 149 -15.14 -3.02 1.98
C ILE A 149 -13.73 -3.55 1.69
N LEU A 150 -13.35 -3.64 0.41
CA LEU A 150 -12.03 -4.10 -0.03
C LEU A 150 -10.94 -3.19 0.54
N GLY A 151 -11.07 -1.87 0.41
CA GLY A 151 -10.10 -0.91 0.96
C GLY A 151 -9.93 -1.04 2.48
N SER A 152 -11.03 -1.19 3.22
CA SER A 152 -10.97 -1.41 4.67
C SER A 152 -10.32 -2.75 5.02
N GLY A 153 -10.65 -3.80 4.26
CA GLY A 153 -10.05 -5.14 4.40
C GLY A 153 -8.55 -5.13 4.12
N ILE A 154 -8.09 -4.39 3.11
CA ILE A 154 -6.66 -4.22 2.80
C ILE A 154 -5.92 -3.52 3.95
N LEU A 155 -6.49 -2.47 4.55
CA LEU A 155 -5.89 -1.82 5.71
C LEU A 155 -5.75 -2.80 6.88
N THR A 156 -6.81 -3.54 7.21
CA THR A 156 -6.77 -4.57 8.26
C THR A 156 -5.75 -5.66 7.95
N PHE A 157 -5.69 -6.12 6.69
CA PHE A 157 -4.71 -7.08 6.22
C PHE A 157 -3.28 -6.58 6.45
N PHE A 158 -2.97 -5.34 6.07
CA PHE A 158 -1.64 -4.76 6.31
C PHE A 158 -1.33 -4.57 7.79
N LEU A 159 -2.30 -4.19 8.62
CA LEU A 159 -2.09 -4.06 10.07
C LEU A 159 -1.83 -5.42 10.73
N ALA A 160 -2.52 -6.47 10.29
CA ALA A 160 -2.25 -7.83 10.73
C ALA A 160 -0.89 -8.33 10.25
N ALA A 161 -0.52 -8.01 9.00
CA ALA A 161 0.76 -8.38 8.40
C ALA A 161 1.96 -7.56 8.94
N LEU A 162 1.73 -6.34 9.46
CA LEU A 162 2.75 -5.54 10.13
C LEU A 162 3.36 -6.29 11.33
N GLY A 163 2.56 -7.14 11.98
CA GLY A 163 2.97 -7.98 13.12
C GLY A 163 3.74 -9.25 12.76
N LEU A 164 3.79 -9.66 11.48
CA LEU A 164 4.57 -10.82 11.00
C LEU A 164 6.10 -10.57 10.93
N GLN A 165 6.53 -9.49 11.58
CA GLN A 165 7.89 -9.10 11.93
C GLN A 165 8.85 -8.64 10.81
N LEU A 166 9.60 -7.65 11.27
CA LEU A 166 10.85 -7.09 10.80
C LEU A 166 11.90 -8.20 10.56
N PRO A 167 12.69 -8.11 9.48
CA PRO A 167 13.75 -9.08 9.18
C PRO A 167 14.92 -9.09 10.18
#